data_AF-A0A6J4VCQ2-F1
#
_entry.id   AF-A0A6J4VCQ2-F1
#
_cell.length_a   1.000
_cell.length_b   1.000
_cell.length_c   1.000
_cell.angle_alpha   90.00
_cell.angle_beta   90.00
_cell.angle_gamma   90.00
#
_symmetry.space_group_name_H-M   'P 1'
#
loop_
_entity.id
_entity.type
_entity.pdbx_description
1 polymer ?
#
loop_
_entity_poly.entity_id
_entity_poly.type
_entity_poly.pdbx_seq_one_letter_code
_entity_poly.pdbx_strand_id
1 'polypeptide(L)' 'MVHQEQINLSTKGHGDMHDLTRRVNQVVKNSGINTGMCEIY' A
#
# COMPACT_ATOMS: atom_id res chain seq x y z
N MET A 1 -17.69 -3.88 0.62
CA MET A 1 -16.60 -4.87 0.72
C MET A 1 -15.38 -4.15 1.27
N VAL A 2 -14.56 -4.82 2.07
CA VAL A 2 -13.34 -4.25 2.68
C VAL A 2 -12.19 -5.22 2.40
N HIS A 3 -11.03 -4.69 2.00
CA HIS A 3 -9.81 -5.45 1.72
C HIS A 3 -8.64 -4.80 2.48
N GLN A 4 -7.76 -5.62 3.05
CA GLN A 4 -6.65 -5.13 3.85
C GLN A 4 -5.41 -5.98 3.59
N GLU A 5 -4.26 -5.32 3.41
CA GLU A 5 -2.94 -5.94 3.25
C GLU A 5 -1.89 -5.16 4.02
N GLN A 6 -0.79 -5.82 4.39
CA GLN A 6 0.32 -5.20 5.11
C GLN A 6 1.56 -5.08 4.21
N ILE A 7 2.15 -3.89 4.17
CA ILE A 7 3.41 -3.63 3.46
C ILE A 7 4.54 -3.51 4.50
N ASN A 8 5.39 -4.52 4.57
CA ASN A 8 6.59 -4.45 5.41
C ASN A 8 7.72 -3.69 4.70
N LEU A 9 8.36 -2.77 5.43
CA LEU A 9 9.50 -1.97 4.98
C LEU A 9 10.70 -2.24 5.88
N SER A 10 11.87 -2.40 5.26
CA SER A 10 13.15 -2.35 5.96
C SER A 10 13.80 -1.01 5.65
N THR A 11 14.18 -0.28 6.69
CA THR A 11 14.74 1.08 6.55
C THR A 11 16.20 1.13 6.97
N LYS A 12 16.94 2.09 6.43
CA LYS A 12 18.38 2.30 6.71
C LYS A 12 18.65 3.38 7.78
N GLY A 13 17.60 3.86 8.46
CA GLY A 13 17.70 4.90 9.48
C GLY A 13 17.11 6.25 9.02
N HIS A 14 17.65 7.34 9.55
CA HIS A 14 17.07 8.69 9.43
C HIS A 14 16.86 9.11 7.97
N GLY A 15 15.64 9.50 7.62
CA GLY A 15 15.32 10.09 6.31
C GLY A 15 15.28 9.10 5.14
N ASP A 16 15.03 7.82 5.40
CA ASP A 16 14.89 6.81 4.34
C ASP A 16 13.47 6.82 3.75
N MET A 17 13.26 7.58 2.67
CA MET A 17 11.97 7.68 1.97
C MET A 17 11.81 6.53 0.96
N HIS A 18 10.68 5.83 1.03
CA HIS A 18 10.35 4.72 0.14
C HIS A 18 9.16 5.09 -0.74
N ASP A 19 9.31 4.94 -2.06
CA ASP A 19 8.18 4.98 -2.98
C ASP A 19 7.36 3.68 -2.86
N LEU A 20 6.11 3.81 -2.43
CA LEU A 20 5.18 2.69 -2.26
C LEU A 20 4.18 2.55 -3.40
N THR A 21 4.17 3.43 -4.40
CA THR A 21 3.13 3.50 -5.44
C THR A 21 2.91 2.15 -6.12
N ARG A 22 3.99 1.43 -6.46
CA ARG A 22 3.86 0.11 -7.10
C ARG A 22 3.26 -0.95 -6.15
N ARG A 23 3.63 -0.92 -4.86
CA ARG A 23 3.16 -1.89 -3.86
C ARG A 23 1.68 -1.63 -3.55
N VAL A 24 1.31 -0.37 -3.33
CA VAL A 24 -0.09 0.06 -3.13
C VAL A 24 -0.96 -0.27 -4.35
N ASN A 25 -0.49 -0.01 -5.57
CA ASN A 25 -1.21 -0.38 -6.79
C ASN A 25 -1.49 -1.89 -6.88
N GLN A 26 -0.58 -2.74 -6.38
CA GLN A 26 -0.81 -4.17 -6.34
C GLN A 26 -1.93 -4.53 -5.34
N VAL A 27 -1.94 -3.91 -4.15
CA VAL A 27 -3.01 -4.10 -3.16
C VAL A 27 -4.37 -3.68 -3.72
N VAL A 28 -4.45 -2.53 -4.41
CA VAL A 28 -5.69 -2.08 -5.05
C VAL A 28 -6.18 -3.09 -6.09
N LYS A 29 -5.28 -3.62 -6.93
CA LYS A 29 -5.64 -4.66 -7.90
C LYS A 29 -6.12 -5.95 -7.24
N ASN A 30 -5.44 -6.39 -6.18
CA ASN A 30 -5.81 -7.59 -5.43
C ASN A 30 -7.18 -7.46 -4.74
N SER A 31 -7.56 -6.23 -4.36
CA SER A 31 -8.85 -5.98 -3.70
C SER A 31 -10.07 -6.25 -4.58
N GLY A 32 -9.91 -6.21 -5.92
CA GLY A 32 -11.02 -6.29 -6.86
C GLY A 32 -12.03 -5.13 -6.77
N ILE A 33 -11.74 -4.07 -6.02
CA ILE A 33 -12.61 -2.90 -5.87
C ILE A 33 -12.40 -1.96 -7.06
N ASN A 34 -13.44 -1.76 -7.86
CA ASN A 34 -13.40 -0.89 -9.04
C ASN A 34 -13.52 0.60 -8.69
N THR A 35 -14.35 0.93 -7.70
CA THR A 35 -14.58 2.31 -7.24
C THR A 35 -14.72 2.29 -5.72
N GLY A 36 -13.97 3.15 -5.03
CA GLY A 36 -13.98 3.22 -3.57
C GLY A 36 -12.91 4.17 -3.03
N MET A 37 -12.57 4.01 -1.75
CA MET A 37 -11.52 4.76 -1.06
C MET A 37 -10.42 3.79 -0.60
N CYS A 38 -9.16 4.24 -0.66
CA CYS A 38 -8.00 3.51 -0.16
C CYS A 38 -7.35 4.34 0.94
N GLU A 39 -7.33 3.81 2.15
CA GLU A 39 -6.66 4.41 3.30
C GLU A 39 -5.29 3.74 3.48
N ILE A 40 -4.25 4.55 3.70
CA ILE A 40 -2.88 4.10 3.94
C ILE A 40 -2.47 4.70 5.29
N TYR A 41 -2.13 3.85 6.25
CA TYR A 41 -1.80 4.25 7.62
C TYR A 41 -0.71 3.35 8.21
#